data_AF-A0A9P4YJT9-F1
#
_entry.id   AF-A0A9P4YJT9-F1
#
_cell.length_a   1.000
_cell.length_b   1.000
_cell.length_c   1.000
_cell.angle_alpha   90.00
_cell.angle_beta   90.00
_cell.angle_gamma   90.00
#
_symmetry.space_group_name_H-M   'P 1'
#
loop_
_entity.id
_entity.type
_entity.pdbx_description
1 polymer ?
#
loop_
_entity_poly.entity_id
_entity_poly.type
_entity_poly.pdbx_seq_one_letter_code
_entity_poly.pdbx_strand_id
1 'polypeptide(L)'
;MKFSTVFLPSIALLGASTVLADGTSCGKGTEAGPFGRVTVVDLGECGPTEACVQRVCVTKAQRGEACSAFKPCMAADYCDQTDKICKMRSADGQCSVDADCGTNICFRGKCQKYNTCGSNKDCPEGEFCRYTKTQSLSALEKKVRTCKRCEKEMIGQECSKSTDCKGRTKCQFGVCLYKSFHLKKATNGLVCRDDADCESNNCEVTTHDDGRITLKYCGAAKA
;
A
#
# COMPACT_ATOMS: atom_id res chain seq x y z
N MET A 1 12.61 -77.72 -30.72
CA MET A 1 12.29 -77.44 -32.14
C MET A 1 11.04 -76.59 -32.18
N LYS A 2 11.09 -75.45 -32.91
CA LYS A 2 9.97 -74.62 -33.42
C LYS A 2 9.09 -73.90 -32.38
N PHE A 3 8.58 -72.68 -32.55
CA PHE A 3 8.86 -71.51 -33.39
C PHE A 3 8.12 -70.30 -32.75
N SER A 4 8.60 -69.11 -33.07
CA SER A 4 8.19 -67.75 -32.68
C SER A 4 6.69 -67.39 -32.69
N THR A 5 6.32 -66.41 -31.86
CA THR A 5 5.76 -65.12 -32.34
C THR A 5 5.98 -63.97 -31.33
N VAL A 6 6.43 -62.84 -31.86
CA VAL A 6 6.64 -61.54 -31.19
C VAL A 6 5.37 -60.70 -31.32
N PHE A 7 4.94 -60.01 -30.26
CA PHE A 7 4.17 -58.76 -30.33
C PHE A 7 4.45 -57.90 -29.07
N LEU A 8 5.02 -56.71 -29.29
CA LEU A 8 5.11 -55.56 -28.37
C LEU A 8 4.04 -54.54 -28.82
N PRO A 9 3.85 -53.41 -28.10
CA PRO A 9 3.27 -53.24 -26.78
C PRO A 9 1.95 -52.43 -26.87
N SER A 10 1.10 -52.45 -25.86
CA SER A 10 0.04 -51.43 -25.73
C SER A 10 0.06 -50.84 -24.34
N ILE A 11 0.60 -49.63 -24.29
CA ILE A 11 0.57 -48.69 -23.17
C ILE A 11 -0.90 -48.32 -22.96
N ALA A 12 -1.51 -48.79 -21.87
CA ALA A 12 -2.75 -48.22 -21.38
C ALA A 12 -2.39 -47.03 -20.48
N LEU A 13 -2.52 -45.83 -21.04
CA LEU A 13 -2.44 -44.57 -20.31
C LEU A 13 -3.61 -44.43 -19.32
N LEU A 14 -3.26 -43.94 -18.12
CA LEU A 14 -3.96 -42.91 -17.32
C LEU A 14 -5.46 -43.18 -17.05
N GLY A 15 -5.88 -43.38 -15.80
CA GLY A 15 -5.73 -42.36 -14.76
C GLY A 15 -7.13 -41.97 -14.31
N ALA A 16 -7.85 -42.91 -13.70
CA ALA A 16 -9.09 -42.60 -13.00
C ALA A 16 -8.73 -42.11 -11.60
N SER A 17 -8.32 -40.84 -11.48
CA SER A 17 -8.32 -40.17 -10.20
C SER A 17 -9.76 -39.75 -9.92
N THR A 18 -10.49 -40.61 -9.20
CA THR A 18 -11.69 -40.22 -8.49
C THR A 18 -11.34 -39.03 -7.61
N VAL A 19 -11.79 -37.83 -7.97
CA VAL A 19 -11.80 -36.71 -7.05
C VAL A 19 -12.88 -37.05 -6.03
N LEU A 20 -12.45 -37.67 -4.94
CA LEU A 20 -13.22 -37.75 -3.71
C LEU A 20 -13.63 -36.33 -3.36
N ALA A 21 -14.93 -36.07 -3.39
CA ALA A 21 -15.55 -34.90 -2.81
C ALA A 21 -15.46 -35.02 -1.27
N ASP A 22 -14.24 -34.91 -0.74
CA ASP A 22 -14.03 -34.63 0.68
C ASP A 22 -14.06 -33.11 0.83
N GLY A 23 -14.98 -32.61 1.65
CA GLY A 23 -15.37 -31.19 1.79
C GLY A 23 -14.29 -30.25 2.33
N THR A 24 -13.16 -30.15 1.63
CA THR A 24 -12.02 -29.28 1.93
C THR A 24 -11.53 -28.51 0.70
N SER A 25 -12.16 -28.72 -0.45
CA SER A 25 -11.79 -28.02 -1.68
C SER A 25 -12.37 -26.62 -1.72
N CYS A 26 -11.62 -25.66 -2.26
CA CYS A 26 -12.01 -24.26 -2.30
C CYS A 26 -11.55 -23.57 -3.59
N GLY A 27 -12.17 -22.43 -3.91
CA GLY A 27 -11.83 -21.66 -5.11
C GLY A 27 -12.37 -22.32 -6.39
N LYS A 28 -11.66 -22.16 -7.52
CA LYS A 28 -12.17 -22.59 -8.83
C LYS A 28 -11.56 -23.91 -9.30
N GLY A 29 -12.44 -24.86 -9.58
CA GLY A 29 -12.15 -26.16 -10.19
C GLY A 29 -12.45 -26.16 -11.69
N THR A 30 -12.04 -27.24 -12.35
CA THR A 30 -12.38 -27.50 -13.74
C THR A 30 -12.87 -28.93 -13.84
N GLU A 31 -14.07 -29.11 -14.36
CA GLU A 31 -14.66 -30.42 -14.60
C GLU A 31 -14.76 -30.69 -16.10
N ALA A 32 -14.43 -31.92 -16.49
CA ALA A 32 -14.60 -32.37 -17.86
C ALA A 32 -16.06 -32.74 -18.10
N GLY A 33 -16.75 -31.91 -18.89
CA GLY A 33 -18.07 -32.19 -19.41
C GLY A 33 -18.03 -33.12 -20.63
N PRO A 34 -19.20 -33.63 -21.04
CA PRO A 34 -19.30 -34.49 -22.21
C PRO A 34 -18.75 -33.79 -23.47
N PHE A 35 -18.10 -34.56 -24.34
CA PHE A 35 -17.38 -34.10 -25.54
C PHE A 35 -16.12 -33.24 -25.27
N GLY A 36 -15.49 -33.39 -24.10
CA GLY A 36 -14.22 -32.72 -23.79
C GLY A 36 -14.34 -31.23 -23.50
N ARG A 37 -15.57 -30.74 -23.24
CA ARG A 37 -15.79 -29.36 -22.79
C ARG A 37 -15.35 -29.21 -21.34
N VAL A 38 -14.46 -28.27 -21.05
CA VAL A 38 -14.04 -27.97 -19.68
C VAL A 38 -14.96 -26.90 -19.11
N THR A 39 -15.61 -27.20 -18.00
CA THR A 39 -16.47 -26.24 -17.28
C THR A 39 -15.76 -25.79 -16.02
N VAL A 40 -15.74 -24.50 -15.75
CA VAL A 40 -15.20 -23.97 -14.49
C VAL A 40 -16.28 -24.07 -13.43
N VAL A 41 -15.99 -24.78 -12.35
CA VAL A 41 -16.89 -24.96 -11.20
C VAL A 41 -16.35 -24.20 -10.00
N ASP A 42 -17.25 -23.63 -9.20
CA ASP A 42 -16.90 -23.02 -7.91
C ASP A 42 -16.96 -24.09 -6.83
N LEU A 43 -15.85 -24.30 -6.13
CA LEU A 43 -15.68 -25.33 -5.11
C LEU A 43 -16.01 -24.80 -3.70
N GLY A 44 -16.33 -23.51 -3.56
CA GLY A 44 -16.72 -22.89 -2.29
C GLY A 44 -15.62 -22.05 -1.64
N GLU A 45 -15.99 -21.42 -0.52
CA GLU A 45 -15.15 -20.51 0.26
C GLU A 45 -14.71 -21.13 1.58
N CYS A 46 -13.52 -20.76 2.04
CA CYS A 46 -12.99 -21.20 3.33
C CYS A 46 -13.53 -20.36 4.50
N GLY A 47 -13.40 -20.88 5.73
CA GLY A 47 -13.81 -20.17 6.94
C GLY A 47 -13.03 -18.87 7.19
N PRO A 48 -13.49 -18.03 8.13
CA PRO A 48 -12.89 -16.70 8.40
C PRO A 48 -11.41 -16.78 8.82
N THR A 49 -11.01 -17.87 9.49
CA THR A 49 -9.64 -18.14 9.94
C THR A 49 -8.82 -18.95 8.94
N GLU A 50 -9.35 -19.20 7.75
CA GLU A 50 -8.73 -20.06 6.73
C GLU A 50 -8.55 -19.31 5.42
N ALA A 51 -7.56 -19.72 4.65
CA ALA A 51 -7.27 -19.22 3.32
C ALA A 51 -7.34 -20.36 2.32
N CYS A 52 -7.82 -20.07 1.11
CA CYS A 52 -7.79 -21.05 0.04
C CYS A 52 -6.40 -21.08 -0.60
N VAL A 53 -5.63 -22.14 -0.35
CA VAL A 53 -4.30 -22.33 -0.93
C VAL A 53 -4.28 -23.65 -1.68
N GLN A 54 -3.93 -23.61 -2.97
CA GLN A 54 -3.90 -24.81 -3.83
C GLN A 54 -5.22 -25.61 -3.82
N ARG A 55 -6.35 -24.89 -3.80
CA ARG A 55 -7.71 -25.48 -3.69
C ARG A 55 -7.97 -26.23 -2.39
N VAL A 56 -7.21 -25.98 -1.33
CA VAL A 56 -7.46 -26.54 0.00
C VAL A 56 -7.58 -25.40 1.01
N CYS A 57 -8.54 -25.51 1.93
CA CYS A 57 -8.63 -24.58 3.05
C CYS A 57 -7.51 -24.86 4.06
N VAL A 58 -6.61 -23.89 4.21
CA VAL A 58 -5.50 -23.94 5.17
C VAL A 58 -5.69 -22.88 6.26
N THR A 59 -5.36 -23.22 7.50
CA THR A 59 -5.45 -22.28 8.61
C THR A 59 -4.45 -21.15 8.44
N LYS A 60 -4.92 -19.91 8.65
CA LYS A 60 -4.06 -18.72 8.63
C LYS A 60 -3.13 -18.73 9.84
N ALA A 61 -1.88 -18.30 9.65
CA ALA A 61 -0.92 -18.08 10.73
C ALA A 61 -1.36 -16.90 11.60
N GLN A 62 -1.26 -17.07 12.91
CA GLN A 62 -1.49 -16.00 13.88
C GLN A 62 -0.28 -15.08 13.96
N ARG A 63 -0.47 -13.90 14.53
CA ARG A 63 0.63 -12.97 14.82
C ARG A 63 1.72 -13.64 15.65
N GLY A 64 2.97 -13.42 15.27
CA GLY A 64 4.13 -14.04 15.90
C GLY A 64 4.42 -15.47 15.42
N GLU A 65 3.53 -16.08 14.64
CA GLU A 65 3.79 -17.39 14.04
C GLU A 65 4.55 -17.29 12.72
N ALA A 66 5.24 -18.38 12.38
CA ALA A 66 5.87 -18.52 11.09
C ALA A 66 4.84 -18.51 9.95
N CYS A 67 5.20 -17.84 8.85
CA CYS A 67 4.36 -17.63 7.69
C CYS A 67 5.04 -18.08 6.40
N SER A 68 4.23 -18.50 5.42
CA SER A 68 4.71 -18.93 4.11
C SER A 68 3.61 -18.81 3.06
N ALA A 69 3.93 -19.11 1.79
CA ALA A 69 2.93 -19.22 0.73
C ALA A 69 1.83 -20.27 1.05
N PHE A 70 2.14 -21.26 1.89
CA PHE A 70 1.23 -22.33 2.29
C PHE A 70 0.55 -22.09 3.65
N LYS A 71 1.02 -21.08 4.39
CA LYS A 71 0.44 -20.67 5.68
C LYS A 71 0.40 -19.14 5.75
N PRO A 72 -0.55 -18.50 5.04
CA PRO A 72 -0.65 -17.06 4.98
C PRO A 72 -1.10 -16.47 6.33
N CYS A 73 -0.73 -15.22 6.60
CA CYS A 73 -1.14 -14.53 7.82
C CYS A 73 -2.63 -14.16 7.84
N MET A 74 -3.14 -13.84 9.02
CA MET A 74 -4.44 -13.18 9.17
C MET A 74 -4.48 -11.86 8.39
N ALA A 75 -5.68 -11.43 7.96
CA ALA A 75 -5.85 -10.26 7.09
C ALA A 75 -5.28 -8.95 7.69
N ALA A 76 -5.26 -8.84 9.01
CA ALA A 76 -4.70 -7.70 9.74
C ALA A 76 -3.17 -7.76 9.91
N ASP A 77 -2.52 -8.81 9.42
CA ASP A 77 -1.09 -9.05 9.57
C ASP A 77 -0.45 -9.23 8.17
N TYR A 78 0.88 -9.16 8.10
CA TYR A 78 1.65 -9.44 6.89
C TYR A 78 2.78 -10.43 7.21
N CYS A 79 3.20 -11.19 6.21
CA CYS A 79 4.32 -12.11 6.34
C CYS A 79 5.63 -11.34 6.12
N ASP A 80 6.41 -11.14 7.17
CA ASP A 80 7.71 -10.48 7.08
C ASP A 80 8.67 -11.31 6.21
N GLN A 81 9.29 -10.69 5.20
CA GLN A 81 10.12 -11.43 4.26
C GLN A 81 11.47 -11.85 4.82
N THR A 82 11.95 -11.18 5.87
CA THR A 82 13.23 -11.46 6.52
C THR A 82 13.05 -12.53 7.59
N ASP A 83 12.11 -12.32 8.50
CA ASP A 83 11.94 -13.17 9.68
C ASP A 83 10.98 -14.34 9.41
N LYS A 84 10.23 -14.29 8.30
CA LYS A 84 9.17 -15.25 7.96
C LYS A 84 8.16 -15.44 9.09
N ILE A 85 7.82 -14.35 9.77
CA ILE A 85 6.85 -14.31 10.88
C ILE A 85 5.72 -13.33 10.56
N CYS A 86 4.49 -13.67 10.94
CA CYS A 86 3.35 -12.78 10.83
C CYS A 86 3.46 -11.60 11.79
N LYS A 87 3.61 -10.40 11.23
CA LYS A 87 3.65 -9.13 11.98
C LYS A 87 2.38 -8.34 11.75
N MET A 88 1.98 -7.55 12.75
CA MET A 88 0.81 -6.70 12.65
C MET A 88 0.98 -5.69 11.52
N ARG A 89 -0.02 -5.54 10.65
CA ARG A 89 -0.16 -4.33 9.83
C ARG A 89 -0.50 -3.23 10.82
N SER A 90 0.47 -2.37 11.12
CA SER A 90 0.41 -1.48 12.28
C SER A 90 -0.89 -0.66 12.32
N ALA A 91 -1.74 -0.92 13.32
CA ALA A 91 -2.87 -0.05 13.68
C ALA A 91 -2.38 1.28 14.27
N ASP A 92 -1.18 1.30 14.85
CA ASP A 92 -0.51 2.49 15.40
C ASP A 92 0.15 3.36 14.31
N GLY A 93 0.03 2.92 13.06
CA GLY A 93 0.63 3.56 11.89
C GLY A 93 2.12 3.83 12.05
N GLN A 94 2.92 2.95 12.68
CA GLN A 94 4.39 3.01 12.60
C GLN A 94 4.90 2.10 11.48
N CYS A 95 6.00 2.50 10.82
CA CYS A 95 6.55 1.79 9.66
C CYS A 95 8.03 2.11 9.45
N SER A 96 8.74 1.28 8.70
CA SER A 96 10.09 1.56 8.19
C SER A 96 10.11 1.67 6.66
N VAL A 97 9.22 0.97 5.97
CA VAL A 97 9.07 0.98 4.50
C VAL A 97 7.60 1.00 4.09
N ASP A 98 7.30 1.43 2.87
CA ASP A 98 5.92 1.52 2.34
C ASP A 98 5.16 0.18 2.42
N ALA A 99 5.87 -0.94 2.24
CA ALA A 99 5.31 -2.28 2.34
C ALA A 99 4.68 -2.60 3.71
N ASP A 100 5.14 -1.95 4.79
CA ASP A 100 4.58 -2.11 6.14
C ASP A 100 3.16 -1.52 6.26
N CYS A 101 2.80 -0.60 5.35
CA CYS A 101 1.57 0.18 5.40
C CYS A 101 0.46 -0.36 4.48
N GLY A 102 0.70 -1.48 3.77
CA GLY A 102 -0.26 -2.04 2.82
C GLY A 102 -0.32 -1.23 1.52
N THR A 103 -1.45 -0.56 1.26
CA THR A 103 -1.63 0.29 0.06
C THR A 103 -1.27 1.77 0.32
N ASN A 104 -0.55 2.04 1.39
CA ASN A 104 -0.25 3.36 1.92
C ASN A 104 1.27 3.57 1.94
N ILE A 105 1.72 4.80 2.15
CA ILE A 105 3.15 5.10 2.19
C ILE A 105 3.66 5.19 3.63
N CYS A 106 4.94 4.89 3.83
CA CYS A 106 5.62 5.05 5.09
C CYS A 106 6.40 6.37 5.13
N PHE A 107 5.91 7.36 5.86
CA PHE A 107 6.55 8.66 5.96
C PHE A 107 6.86 9.03 7.41
N ARG A 108 8.15 9.32 7.69
CA ARG A 108 8.69 9.68 9.03
C ARG A 108 8.29 8.66 10.10
N GLY A 109 8.49 7.39 9.76
CA GLY A 109 8.18 6.27 10.62
C GLY A 109 6.68 6.06 10.82
N LYS A 110 5.82 6.67 9.98
CA LYS A 110 4.37 6.52 10.07
C LYS A 110 3.63 6.27 8.77
N CYS A 111 2.65 5.38 8.81
CA CYS A 111 1.78 5.09 7.67
C CYS A 111 0.85 6.26 7.37
N GLN A 112 0.94 6.78 6.15
CA GLN A 112 0.11 7.86 5.64
C GLN A 112 -0.82 7.34 4.54
N LYS A 113 -2.05 7.87 4.48
CA LYS A 113 -3.07 7.38 3.54
C LYS A 113 -2.61 7.43 2.09
N TYR A 114 -3.08 6.50 1.27
CA TYR A 114 -2.75 6.38 -0.17
C TYR A 114 -3.03 7.64 -0.99
N ASN A 115 -3.94 8.51 -0.56
CA ASN A 115 -4.23 9.77 -1.25
C ASN A 115 -3.27 10.91 -0.84
N THR A 116 -2.12 10.58 -0.25
CA THR A 116 -1.04 11.51 0.07
C THR A 116 -0.42 12.05 -1.21
N CYS A 117 0.06 13.29 -1.15
CA CYS A 117 0.68 13.96 -2.29
C CYS A 117 1.79 14.89 -1.82
N GLY A 118 2.76 15.11 -2.71
CA GLY A 118 3.81 16.11 -2.58
C GLY A 118 3.59 17.33 -3.48
N SER A 119 2.87 17.17 -4.59
CA SER A 119 2.55 18.24 -5.54
C SER A 119 1.14 18.07 -6.12
N ASN A 120 0.63 19.12 -6.78
CA ASN A 120 -0.65 19.01 -7.48
C ASN A 120 -0.61 18.00 -8.64
N LYS A 121 0.58 17.64 -9.16
CA LYS A 121 0.74 16.66 -10.24
C LYS A 121 0.47 15.23 -9.78
N ASP A 122 0.57 14.98 -8.48
CA ASP A 122 0.31 13.67 -7.88
C ASP A 122 -1.20 13.42 -7.74
N CYS A 123 -2.01 14.45 -7.99
CA CYS A 123 -3.45 14.42 -7.81
C CYS A 123 -4.20 14.22 -9.14
N PRO A 124 -5.34 13.52 -9.10
CA PRO A 124 -6.20 13.39 -10.27
C PRO A 124 -6.78 14.75 -10.68
N GLU A 125 -7.26 14.83 -11.93
CA GLU A 125 -7.81 16.05 -12.47
C GLU A 125 -8.94 16.62 -11.59
N GLY A 126 -8.88 17.94 -11.33
CA GLY A 126 -9.83 18.64 -10.46
C GLY A 126 -9.52 18.57 -8.96
N GLU A 127 -8.43 17.90 -8.56
CA GLU A 127 -7.93 17.87 -7.19
C GLU A 127 -6.60 18.60 -7.02
N PHE A 128 -6.36 19.07 -5.80
CA PHE A 128 -5.19 19.84 -5.41
C PHE A 128 -4.55 19.20 -4.18
N CYS A 129 -3.23 19.26 -4.12
CA CYS A 129 -2.45 18.71 -3.03
C CYS A 129 -2.41 19.66 -1.84
N ARG A 130 -3.18 19.35 -0.80
CA ARG A 130 -3.41 20.28 0.32
C ARG A 130 -3.77 19.57 1.63
N TYR A 131 -3.79 20.31 2.74
CA TYR A 131 -4.18 19.73 4.03
C TYR A 131 -5.71 19.57 4.13
N THR A 132 -6.16 18.48 4.77
CA THR A 132 -7.60 18.14 4.83
C THR A 132 -8.43 19.05 5.71
N LYS A 133 -7.84 19.59 6.78
CA LYS A 133 -8.50 20.50 7.71
C LYS A 133 -7.46 21.42 8.32
N THR A 134 -7.85 22.68 8.41
CA THR A 134 -7.15 23.73 9.12
C THR A 134 -6.93 23.38 10.58
N GLN A 135 -5.68 23.46 11.05
CA GLN A 135 -5.31 23.31 12.46
C GLN A 135 -4.15 24.25 12.81
N SER A 136 -3.71 24.25 14.07
CA SER A 136 -2.52 24.98 14.54
C SER A 136 -1.27 24.58 13.74
N LEU A 137 -0.24 25.42 13.79
CA LEU A 137 1.03 25.13 13.12
C LEU A 137 1.59 23.75 13.52
N SER A 138 1.55 23.42 14.81
CA SER A 138 2.01 22.14 15.35
C SER A 138 1.27 20.91 14.81
N ALA A 139 0.05 21.10 14.29
CA ALA A 139 -0.67 20.02 13.63
C ALA A 139 -0.26 19.87 12.15
N LEU A 140 0.13 20.96 11.48
CA LEU A 140 0.64 20.91 10.11
C LEU A 140 2.00 20.21 10.06
N GLU A 141 2.88 20.46 11.04
CA GLU A 141 4.20 19.80 11.19
C GLU A 141 4.13 18.26 11.28
N LYS A 142 2.97 17.73 11.63
CA LYS A 142 2.71 16.30 11.85
C LYS A 142 1.89 15.65 10.76
N LYS A 143 1.41 16.42 9.78
CA LYS A 143 0.49 15.94 8.75
C LYS A 143 1.12 16.03 7.37
N VAL A 144 0.75 15.08 6.52
CA VAL A 144 1.01 15.17 5.09
C VAL A 144 -0.16 15.85 4.37
N ARG A 145 0.13 16.39 3.20
CA ARG A 145 -0.89 16.87 2.26
C ARG A 145 -1.53 15.69 1.54
N THR A 146 -2.77 15.87 1.11
CA THR A 146 -3.53 14.85 0.39
C THR A 146 -4.31 15.48 -0.77
N CYS A 147 -4.63 14.69 -1.78
CA CYS A 147 -5.44 15.14 -2.91
C CYS A 147 -6.89 15.41 -2.48
N LYS A 148 -7.36 16.62 -2.80
CA LYS A 148 -8.68 17.14 -2.46
C LYS A 148 -9.21 18.11 -3.52
N ARG A 149 -10.50 18.03 -3.84
CA ARG A 149 -11.21 19.03 -4.65
C ARG A 149 -11.26 20.40 -3.97
N CYS A 150 -11.40 21.46 -4.76
CA CYS A 150 -11.49 22.85 -4.29
C CYS A 150 -12.57 23.06 -3.21
N GLU A 151 -12.14 23.53 -2.03
CA GLU A 151 -13.02 24.13 -1.00
C GLU A 151 -12.59 25.58 -0.74
N LYS A 152 -13.31 26.30 0.13
CA LYS A 152 -13.10 27.73 0.40
C LYS A 152 -11.68 28.08 0.89
N GLU A 153 -10.96 27.16 1.54
CA GLU A 153 -9.59 27.35 2.02
C GLU A 153 -8.59 26.46 1.27
N MET A 154 -7.42 27.03 0.94
CA MET A 154 -6.39 26.41 0.08
C MET A 154 -5.10 26.06 0.87
N ILE A 155 -5.20 25.74 2.16
CA ILE A 155 -4.01 25.58 3.01
C ILE A 155 -3.17 24.37 2.57
N GLY A 156 -1.88 24.58 2.34
CA GLY A 156 -0.94 23.58 1.84
C GLY A 156 -0.93 23.43 0.32
N GLN A 157 -1.85 24.09 -0.39
CA GLN A 157 -1.81 24.12 -1.86
C GLN A 157 -0.57 24.86 -2.35
N GLU A 158 0.03 24.36 -3.42
CA GLU A 158 1.20 25.00 -4.04
C GLU A 158 0.89 26.44 -4.50
N CYS A 159 1.88 27.32 -4.31
CA CYS A 159 1.81 28.71 -4.74
C CYS A 159 3.21 29.22 -5.09
N SER A 160 3.26 30.23 -5.95
CA SER A 160 4.47 30.99 -6.26
C SER A 160 4.44 32.37 -5.63
N LYS A 161 3.25 32.95 -5.47
CA LYS A 161 3.02 34.28 -4.90
C LYS A 161 1.74 34.30 -4.07
N SER A 162 1.63 35.26 -3.16
CA SER A 162 0.49 35.33 -2.23
C SER A 162 -0.87 35.57 -2.90
N THR A 163 -0.90 36.05 -4.13
CA THR A 163 -2.14 36.20 -4.93
C THR A 163 -2.69 34.87 -5.42
N ASP A 164 -1.88 33.80 -5.43
CA ASP A 164 -2.33 32.45 -5.80
C ASP A 164 -3.17 31.83 -4.68
N CYS A 165 -3.03 32.37 -3.46
CA CYS A 165 -3.68 31.90 -2.25
C CYS A 165 -5.00 32.63 -1.99
N LYS A 166 -6.02 31.90 -1.53
CA LYS A 166 -7.35 32.46 -1.22
C LYS A 166 -7.58 32.65 0.29
N GLY A 167 -8.47 33.57 0.61
CA GLY A 167 -8.92 33.81 1.98
C GLY A 167 -7.84 34.42 2.88
N ARG A 168 -7.67 33.87 4.09
CA ARG A 168 -6.72 34.36 5.11
C ARG A 168 -5.33 33.76 4.98
N THR A 169 -4.97 33.26 3.81
CA THR A 169 -3.67 32.63 3.56
C THR A 169 -2.73 33.54 2.75
N LYS A 170 -1.44 33.27 2.82
CA LYS A 170 -0.38 33.88 2.02
C LYS A 170 0.61 32.80 1.61
N CYS A 171 1.37 33.04 0.55
CA CYS A 171 2.32 32.05 0.06
C CYS A 171 3.57 32.05 0.94
N GLN A 172 3.90 30.90 1.53
CA GLN A 172 5.06 30.67 2.38
C GLN A 172 5.64 29.30 2.04
N PHE A 173 6.96 29.22 1.81
CA PHE A 173 7.66 27.95 1.56
C PHE A 173 7.05 27.16 0.38
N GLY A 174 6.56 27.87 -0.64
CA GLY A 174 5.92 27.27 -1.82
C GLY A 174 4.48 26.78 -1.61
N VAL A 175 3.87 27.02 -0.45
CA VAL A 175 2.48 26.64 -0.19
C VAL A 175 1.67 27.74 0.49
N CYS A 176 0.35 27.69 0.35
CA CYS A 176 -0.53 28.64 1.02
C CYS A 176 -0.65 28.29 2.51
N LEU A 177 -0.19 29.18 3.40
CA LEU A 177 -0.32 29.06 4.85
C LEU A 177 -1.06 30.27 5.43
N TYR A 178 -1.58 30.17 6.64
CA TYR A 178 -2.27 31.31 7.24
C TYR A 178 -1.37 32.52 7.46
N LYS A 179 -1.94 33.71 7.25
CA LYS A 179 -1.28 35.00 7.47
C LYS A 179 -0.84 35.18 8.93
N SER A 180 -1.55 34.56 9.89
CA SER A 180 -1.23 34.57 11.32
C SER A 180 -0.03 33.70 11.68
N PHE A 181 0.42 32.81 10.79
CA PHE A 181 1.69 32.12 10.97
C PHE A 181 2.80 33.08 10.55
N HIS A 182 3.37 33.77 11.54
CA HIS A 182 4.47 34.73 11.36
C HIS A 182 5.82 34.00 11.26
N LEU A 183 5.95 33.15 10.24
CA LEU A 183 7.15 32.32 10.04
C LEU A 183 8.15 33.04 9.13
N LYS A 184 9.41 33.12 9.59
CA LYS A 184 10.54 33.54 8.75
C LYS A 184 11.14 32.34 8.00
N LYS A 185 11.12 31.18 8.66
CA LYS A 185 11.57 29.89 8.17
C LYS A 185 10.60 28.80 8.64
N ALA A 186 10.59 27.68 7.94
CA ALA A 186 9.77 26.51 8.22
C ALA A 186 10.40 25.67 9.34
N THR A 187 9.58 25.31 10.32
CA THR A 187 9.92 24.42 11.44
C THR A 187 9.98 22.96 10.98
N ASN A 188 10.58 22.10 11.80
CA ASN A 188 10.72 20.68 11.50
C ASN A 188 9.35 20.02 11.24
N GLY A 189 9.26 19.30 10.13
CA GLY A 189 8.05 18.63 9.67
C GLY A 189 7.11 19.47 8.83
N LEU A 190 7.38 20.77 8.66
CA LEU A 190 6.65 21.61 7.71
C LEU A 190 7.21 21.42 6.29
N VAL A 191 6.38 21.62 5.28
CA VAL A 191 6.80 21.54 3.87
C VAL A 191 7.84 22.60 3.52
N CYS A 192 8.74 22.25 2.60
CA CYS A 192 9.80 23.11 2.07
C CYS A 192 9.97 22.91 0.55
N ARG A 193 10.56 23.89 -0.13
CA ARG A 193 11.04 23.72 -1.52
C ARG A 193 12.50 23.32 -1.57
N ASP A 194 13.29 23.92 -0.70
CA ASP A 194 14.74 23.80 -0.59
C ASP A 194 15.21 24.00 0.86
N ASP A 195 16.50 23.77 1.11
CA ASP A 195 17.13 23.88 2.43
C ASP A 195 16.97 25.29 3.04
N ALA A 196 16.91 26.35 2.24
CA ALA A 196 16.84 27.72 2.74
C ALA A 196 15.48 28.06 3.36
N ASP A 197 14.41 27.38 2.92
CA ASP A 197 13.08 27.48 3.54
C ASP A 197 13.11 27.00 5.01
N CYS A 198 14.00 26.07 5.39
CA CYS A 198 14.01 25.40 6.69
C CYS A 198 14.87 26.10 7.76
N GLU A 199 14.40 26.10 9.01
CA GLU A 199 15.17 26.54 10.18
C GLU A 199 16.45 25.71 10.37
N SER A 200 16.36 24.41 10.11
CA SER A 200 17.45 23.45 10.19
C SER A 200 18.44 23.51 9.02
N ASN A 201 18.16 24.33 7.98
CA ASN A 201 18.83 24.28 6.68
C ASN A 201 18.85 22.85 6.07
N ASN A 202 17.81 22.05 6.34
CA ASN A 202 17.67 20.70 5.80
C ASN A 202 16.22 20.46 5.34
N CYS A 203 16.00 20.47 4.03
CA CYS A 203 14.78 20.04 3.38
C CYS A 203 14.93 18.58 2.96
N GLU A 204 14.38 17.68 3.76
CA GLU A 204 14.39 16.24 3.49
C GLU A 204 13.47 15.93 2.31
N VAL A 205 13.96 15.09 1.40
CA VAL A 205 13.23 14.62 0.24
C VAL A 205 13.06 13.11 0.35
N THR A 206 11.83 12.64 0.32
CA THR A 206 11.51 11.20 0.33
C THR A 206 10.62 10.88 -0.85
N THR A 207 10.96 9.83 -1.58
CA THR A 207 10.20 9.40 -2.74
C THR A 207 9.56 8.04 -2.47
N HIS A 208 8.25 7.95 -2.72
CA HIS A 208 7.40 6.79 -2.45
C HIS A 208 6.75 6.27 -3.74
N ASP A 209 6.07 5.12 -3.64
CA ASP A 209 5.29 4.50 -4.73
C ASP A 209 6.09 4.37 -6.04
N ASP A 210 7.25 3.73 -5.96
CA ASP A 210 8.18 3.46 -7.07
C ASP A 210 8.63 4.71 -7.85
N GLY A 211 8.74 5.86 -7.16
CA GLY A 211 9.20 7.10 -7.78
C GLY A 211 8.09 8.11 -8.10
N ARG A 212 6.83 7.78 -7.83
CA ARG A 212 5.68 8.60 -8.24
C ARG A 212 5.40 9.76 -7.32
N ILE A 213 5.54 9.58 -6.01
CA ILE A 213 5.21 10.62 -5.02
C ILE A 213 6.49 11.12 -4.38
N THR A 214 6.77 12.41 -4.50
CA THR A 214 7.94 13.04 -3.85
C THR A 214 7.52 14.00 -2.76
N LEU A 215 7.80 13.65 -1.52
CA LEU A 215 7.53 14.44 -0.33
C LEU A 215 8.75 15.28 0.05
N LYS A 216 8.53 16.57 0.36
CA LYS A 216 9.57 17.51 0.80
C LYS A 216 9.18 18.19 2.10
N TYR A 217 9.94 17.98 3.16
CA TYR A 217 9.64 18.53 4.49
C TYR A 217 10.93 18.88 5.24
N CYS A 218 10.87 19.89 6.10
CA CYS A 218 12.02 20.29 6.91
C CYS A 218 12.39 19.20 7.91
N GLY A 219 13.63 18.73 7.80
CA GLY A 219 14.24 17.72 8.64
C GLY A 219 14.95 18.27 9.86
N ALA A 220 15.56 17.38 10.64
CA ALA A 220 16.52 17.80 11.66
C ALA A 220 17.76 18.44 11.01
N ALA A 221 18.51 19.27 11.74
CA ALA A 221 19.77 19.82 11.21
C ALA A 221 20.72 18.69 10.82
N LYS A 222 21.39 18.81 9.67
CA LYS A 222 22.46 17.89 9.28
C LYS A 222 23.61 18.08 10.27
N ALA A 223 24.03 16.99 10.91
CA ALA A 223 25.19 16.98 11.79
C ALA A 223 26.49 17.18 10.99
#